data_AF-A0AAE0TSL9-F1
#
_entry.id   AF-A0AAE0TSL9-F1
#
_cell.length_a   1.000
_cell.length_b   1.000
_cell.length_c   1.000
_cell.angle_alpha   90.00
_cell.angle_beta   90.00
_cell.angle_gamma   90.00
#
_symmetry.space_group_name_H-M   'P 1'
#
loop_
_entity.id
_entity.type
_entity.pdbx_description
1 polymer ?
#
loop_
_entity_poly.entity_id
_entity_poly.type
_entity_poly.pdbx_seq_one_letter_code
_entity_poly.pdbx_strand_id
1 'polypeptide(L)'
;MYNLIRARLQRTTDPRGLLPCRAASNHAPSSTAGSIVAEQKLPSSGPSDLPGRPKLAYRRQIRRPEVLDAHDTTKWIRFVRKDEEVHLPLSAAAISVKDCLQDSKKMPFDTLKAALTTESVDLATIEVCLDHHFQRLQRVPKSQTSDFVQKCPIAGVIVEYLLRDNDAWLGFVMSKRESVFWLSYCAVLEGLQDILLDWVKVDVDATNARRSFGPKFFIWRGLFLRNIIRAQLLRNDQVSADDALNTLFNLLDSRTKAVRLLETSGQHTLPLDEPGTMIGLQWLTVSHWPATIEISNQLVLGSWRGTSPELYDRFIDLVQKYTWKSSQDVRDLIVAQLHLQHPTKPSAKPTISLFRRLFGTKSTEEIEHFLPGIGKAREPFRITFLKATRQARAQGLYHDALWLAEKHREIFPAYFERKAFRRAKHSNARNDAPVFRKQAVR
;
A
#
# COMPACT_ATOMS: atom_id res chain seq x y z
N MET A 1 1.05 -21.79 12.57
CA MET A 1 0.47 -20.84 11.58
C MET A 1 0.77 -21.26 10.15
N TYR A 2 2.04 -21.53 9.79
CA TYR A 2 2.44 -22.01 8.46
C TYR A 2 1.58 -23.19 7.92
N ASN A 3 1.41 -24.28 8.69
CA ASN A 3 0.58 -25.42 8.25
C ASN A 3 -0.89 -25.05 7.98
N LEU A 4 -1.44 -24.08 8.72
CA LEU A 4 -2.80 -23.58 8.49
C LEU A 4 -2.89 -22.78 7.19
N ILE A 5 -1.90 -21.93 6.94
CA ILE A 5 -1.79 -21.15 5.69
C ILE A 5 -1.63 -22.11 4.51
N ARG A 6 -0.76 -23.12 4.63
CA ARG A 6 -0.54 -24.16 3.61
C ARG A 6 -1.82 -24.96 3.34
N ALA A 7 -2.54 -25.37 4.38
CA ALA A 7 -3.81 -26.08 4.22
C ALA A 7 -4.88 -25.22 3.54
N ARG A 8 -4.94 -23.91 3.84
CA ARG A 8 -5.82 -22.97 3.12
C ARG A 8 -5.42 -22.83 1.65
N LEU A 9 -4.12 -22.69 1.38
CA LEU A 9 -3.59 -22.60 0.03
C LEU A 9 -3.97 -23.82 -0.80
N GLN A 10 -3.80 -25.03 -0.25
CA GLN A 10 -4.20 -26.29 -0.89
C GLN A 10 -5.70 -26.37 -1.19
N ARG A 11 -6.56 -25.82 -0.32
CA ARG A 11 -8.02 -25.76 -0.56
C ARG A 11 -8.39 -24.76 -1.64
N THR A 12 -7.69 -23.62 -1.71
CA THR A 12 -7.96 -22.59 -2.73
C THR A 12 -7.44 -22.96 -4.11
N THR A 13 -6.42 -23.81 -4.20
CA THR A 13 -5.85 -24.25 -5.48
C THR A 13 -6.46 -25.55 -6.01
N ASP A 14 -7.31 -26.25 -5.23
CA ASP A 14 -8.06 -27.40 -5.71
C ASP A 14 -9.22 -26.93 -6.62
N PRO A 15 -9.17 -27.22 -7.94
CA PRO A 15 -10.21 -26.81 -8.88
C PRO A 15 -11.58 -27.42 -8.56
N ARG A 16 -11.67 -28.44 -7.71
CA ARG A 16 -12.94 -29.04 -7.27
C ARG A 16 -13.58 -28.32 -6.08
N GLY A 17 -12.86 -27.41 -5.42
CA GLY A 17 -13.31 -26.70 -4.21
C GLY A 17 -13.82 -25.28 -4.42
N LEU A 18 -13.66 -24.71 -5.61
CA LEU A 18 -14.06 -23.33 -5.90
C LEU A 18 -15.57 -23.24 -6.16
N LEU A 19 -16.35 -23.19 -5.08
CA LEU A 19 -17.70 -22.63 -5.16
C LEU A 19 -17.58 -21.12 -5.48
N PRO A 20 -18.37 -20.58 -6.44
CA PRO A 20 -18.30 -19.16 -6.77
C PRO A 20 -18.62 -18.32 -5.53
N CYS A 21 -17.77 -17.33 -5.26
CA CYS A 21 -18.00 -16.32 -4.23
C CYS A 21 -19.36 -15.63 -4.49
N ARG A 22 -20.41 -16.11 -3.84
CA ARG A 22 -21.72 -15.49 -3.83
C ARG A 22 -21.63 -14.18 -3.05
N ALA A 23 -22.09 -13.09 -3.66
CA ALA A 23 -22.43 -11.86 -2.97
C ALA A 23 -23.35 -12.19 -1.78
N ALA A 24 -22.96 -11.79 -0.57
CA ALA A 24 -23.69 -12.08 0.65
C ALA A 24 -25.05 -11.36 0.63
N SER A 25 -26.13 -12.11 0.46
CA SER A 25 -27.50 -11.69 0.80
C SER A 25 -27.74 -11.95 2.28
N ASN A 26 -28.14 -10.92 3.01
CA ASN A 26 -28.47 -10.97 4.44
C ASN A 26 -29.68 -11.88 4.70
N HIS A 27 -29.46 -13.03 5.32
CA HIS A 27 -30.48 -13.73 6.11
C HIS A 27 -29.92 -14.08 7.48
N ALA A 28 -30.62 -13.62 8.52
CA ALA A 28 -30.32 -13.87 9.92
C ALA A 28 -30.61 -15.32 10.30
N PRO A 29 -29.82 -15.95 11.20
CA PRO A 29 -30.23 -17.16 11.88
C PRO A 29 -30.68 -16.89 13.32
N SER A 30 -31.83 -17.48 13.62
CA SER A 30 -32.42 -17.66 14.95
C SER A 30 -31.52 -18.48 15.88
N SER A 31 -31.47 -18.07 17.14
CA SER A 31 -30.75 -18.75 18.22
C SER A 31 -31.41 -20.06 18.63
N THR A 32 -30.61 -21.05 18.99
CA THR A 32 -31.03 -22.08 19.95
C THR A 32 -29.83 -22.46 20.80
N ALA A 33 -30.03 -22.35 22.11
CA ALA A 33 -29.04 -22.54 23.15
C ALA A 33 -28.76 -24.03 23.39
N GLY A 34 -27.54 -24.33 23.83
CA GLY A 34 -27.14 -25.65 24.31
C GLY A 34 -25.91 -25.52 25.21
N SER A 35 -26.14 -25.39 26.51
CA SER A 35 -25.15 -25.38 27.58
C SER A 35 -24.73 -26.81 27.92
N ILE A 36 -23.42 -27.10 27.95
CA ILE A 36 -22.88 -28.23 28.73
C ILE A 36 -21.57 -27.77 29.40
N VAL A 37 -21.62 -27.78 30.73
CA VAL A 37 -20.54 -27.56 31.68
C VAL A 37 -19.77 -28.88 31.87
N ALA A 38 -18.45 -28.83 31.86
CA ALA A 38 -17.61 -29.87 32.46
C ALA A 38 -16.36 -29.24 33.07
N GLU A 39 -16.40 -29.01 34.37
CA GLU A 39 -15.23 -28.74 35.22
C GLU A 39 -14.40 -30.02 35.37
N GLN A 40 -13.10 -29.96 35.06
CA GLN A 40 -12.12 -30.93 35.54
C GLN A 40 -11.12 -30.23 36.45
N LYS A 41 -11.21 -30.55 37.74
CA LYS A 41 -10.22 -30.24 38.77
C LYS A 41 -8.99 -31.13 38.59
N LEU A 42 -7.80 -30.52 38.59
CA LEU A 42 -6.52 -31.20 38.79
C LEU A 42 -5.93 -30.80 40.15
N PRO A 43 -5.22 -31.71 40.84
CA PRO A 43 -4.77 -31.50 42.20
C PRO A 43 -3.47 -30.66 42.27
N SER A 44 -3.45 -29.80 43.27
CA SER A 44 -2.33 -28.99 43.74
C SER A 44 -1.28 -29.84 44.46
N SER A 45 0.00 -29.67 44.10
CA SER A 45 1.14 -30.18 44.88
C SER A 45 2.10 -29.05 45.24
N GLY A 46 2.14 -28.70 46.53
CA GLY A 46 3.34 -28.64 47.39
C GLY A 46 4.45 -27.60 47.12
N PRO A 47 4.91 -26.86 48.16
CA PRO A 47 5.92 -25.80 48.04
C PRO A 47 7.35 -26.32 48.20
N SER A 48 8.30 -25.64 47.55
CA SER A 48 9.74 -25.84 47.75
C SER A 48 10.38 -24.51 48.13
N ASP A 49 10.66 -24.35 49.42
CA ASP A 49 11.47 -23.28 50.01
C ASP A 49 12.96 -23.51 49.69
N LEU A 50 13.66 -22.49 49.16
CA LEU A 50 15.09 -22.31 49.38
C LEU A 50 15.47 -20.82 49.46
N PRO A 51 16.49 -20.46 50.27
CA PRO A 51 16.66 -19.10 50.77
C PRO A 51 17.70 -18.26 50.01
N GLY A 52 17.47 -16.94 49.99
CA GLY A 52 18.48 -15.93 50.27
C GLY A 52 19.60 -15.68 49.24
N ARG A 53 19.43 -14.68 48.38
CA ARG A 53 20.54 -13.83 47.90
C ARG A 53 20.13 -12.35 47.84
N PRO A 54 21.07 -11.43 48.13
CA PRO A 54 20.75 -10.04 48.42
C PRO A 54 20.48 -9.22 47.15
N LYS A 55 19.39 -8.44 47.16
CA LYS A 55 19.04 -7.50 46.09
C LYS A 55 19.97 -6.28 46.18
N LEU A 56 20.98 -6.24 45.31
CA LEU A 56 21.70 -5.00 44.98
C LEU A 56 20.77 -4.10 44.17
N ALA A 57 20.29 -3.03 44.80
CA ALA A 57 19.50 -1.99 44.16
C ALA A 57 20.38 -1.15 43.21
N TYR A 58 20.52 -1.61 41.96
CA TYR A 58 21.11 -0.80 40.90
C TYR A 58 20.02 0.02 40.22
N ARG A 59 19.74 1.20 40.77
CA ARG A 59 18.82 2.19 40.19
C ARG A 59 19.49 2.86 38.98
N ARG A 60 19.58 2.16 37.86
CA ARG A 60 19.83 2.80 36.56
C ARG A 60 18.55 3.53 36.15
N GLN A 61 18.65 4.84 35.97
CA GLN A 61 17.71 5.59 35.12
C GLN A 61 17.90 5.05 33.69
N ILE A 62 17.16 3.99 33.36
CA ILE A 62 17.12 3.45 32.01
C ILE A 62 16.18 4.34 31.22
N ARG A 63 16.75 5.10 30.27
CA ARG A 63 16.02 5.88 29.27
C ARG A 63 14.94 4.97 28.67
N ARG A 64 13.71 5.50 28.56
CA ARG A 64 12.64 4.88 27.75
C ARG A 64 13.26 4.47 26.40
N PRO A 65 12.89 3.30 25.83
CA PRO A 65 13.32 2.97 24.49
C PRO A 65 12.91 4.13 23.60
N GLU A 66 13.91 4.81 23.05
CA GLU A 66 13.70 5.81 22.02
C GLU A 66 12.87 5.13 20.94
N VAL A 67 11.60 5.54 20.84
CA VAL A 67 10.74 5.25 19.71
C VAL A 67 11.58 5.57 18.49
N LEU A 68 11.98 4.53 17.75
CA LEU A 68 12.82 4.58 16.55
C LEU A 68 12.59 5.89 15.84
N ASP A 69 13.64 6.72 15.89
CA ASP A 69 13.55 8.15 15.62
C ASP A 69 12.96 8.38 14.22
N ALA A 70 11.73 8.88 14.17
CA ALA A 70 10.98 9.17 12.95
C ALA A 70 11.51 10.43 12.24
N HIS A 71 12.79 10.75 12.45
CA HIS A 71 13.41 11.96 11.95
C HIS A 71 13.74 11.90 10.44
N ASP A 72 13.46 10.77 9.78
CA ASP A 72 13.93 10.50 8.42
C ASP A 72 12.84 10.19 7.40
N THR A 73 11.60 10.65 7.57
CA THR A 73 10.54 10.45 6.55
C THR A 73 10.78 11.18 5.23
N THR A 74 11.58 12.27 5.24
CA THR A 74 12.03 12.94 4.02
C THR A 74 13.14 12.15 3.32
N LYS A 75 14.01 11.45 4.07
CA LYS A 75 14.86 10.41 3.47
C LYS A 75 14.03 9.22 3.04
N TRP A 76 12.92 8.86 3.70
CA TRP A 76 12.07 7.74 3.30
C TRP A 76 11.43 7.96 1.91
N ILE A 77 10.89 9.15 1.64
CA ILE A 77 10.35 9.51 0.29
C ILE A 77 11.47 9.57 -0.76
N ARG A 78 12.68 10.02 -0.38
CA ARG A 78 13.87 9.96 -1.27
C ARG A 78 14.38 8.52 -1.45
N PHE A 79 14.34 7.68 -0.44
CA PHE A 79 14.88 6.31 -0.38
C PHE A 79 14.01 5.31 -1.15
N VAL A 80 12.69 5.44 -1.10
CA VAL A 80 11.79 4.70 -2.01
C VAL A 80 12.09 5.02 -3.49
N ARG A 81 12.74 6.16 -3.77
CA ARG A 81 12.97 6.69 -5.12
C ARG A 81 14.42 6.65 -5.63
N LYS A 82 15.43 6.35 -4.80
CA LYS A 82 16.85 6.58 -5.16
C LYS A 82 17.79 5.39 -4.91
N ASP A 83 17.28 4.24 -4.51
CA ASP A 83 18.08 3.01 -4.55
C ASP A 83 18.16 2.58 -6.01
N GLU A 84 19.34 2.71 -6.61
CA GLU A 84 19.68 1.92 -7.79
C GLU A 84 19.39 0.47 -7.43
N GLU A 85 18.44 -0.16 -8.13
CA GLU A 85 18.28 -1.60 -8.01
C GLU A 85 19.63 -2.20 -8.37
N VAL A 86 20.34 -2.71 -7.36
CA VAL A 86 21.55 -3.48 -7.60
C VAL A 86 21.06 -4.75 -8.28
N HIS A 87 21.04 -4.73 -9.61
CA HIS A 87 20.74 -5.88 -10.42
C HIS A 87 21.86 -6.88 -10.19
N LEU A 88 21.64 -7.79 -9.25
CA LEU A 88 22.48 -8.96 -9.10
C LEU A 88 22.52 -9.68 -10.45
N PRO A 89 23.70 -10.15 -10.91
CA PRO A 89 23.78 -10.92 -12.14
C PRO A 89 22.83 -12.11 -12.07
N LEU A 90 22.15 -12.39 -13.17
CA LEU A 90 21.26 -13.55 -13.27
C LEU A 90 22.07 -14.83 -13.06
N SER A 91 21.53 -15.77 -12.30
CA SER A 91 22.11 -17.11 -12.20
C SER A 91 22.01 -17.85 -13.52
N ALA A 92 22.81 -18.91 -13.68
CA ALA A 92 22.75 -19.78 -14.86
C ALA A 92 21.33 -20.38 -15.04
N ALA A 93 20.65 -20.72 -13.94
CA ALA A 93 19.27 -21.19 -13.96
C ALA A 93 18.30 -20.12 -14.50
N ALA A 94 18.41 -18.89 -13.99
CA ALA A 94 17.57 -17.78 -14.43
C ALA A 94 17.84 -17.41 -15.91
N ILE A 95 19.09 -17.50 -16.38
CA ILE A 95 19.44 -17.32 -17.80
C ILE A 95 18.78 -18.40 -18.66
N SER A 96 18.92 -19.67 -18.28
CA SER A 96 18.30 -20.79 -19.00
C SER A 96 16.77 -20.65 -19.07
N VAL A 97 16.14 -20.25 -17.96
CA VAL A 97 14.69 -19.97 -17.92
C VAL A 97 14.32 -18.78 -18.79
N LYS A 98 15.11 -17.71 -18.78
CA LYS A 98 14.90 -16.54 -19.63
C LYS A 98 14.95 -16.91 -21.11
N ASP A 99 15.96 -17.67 -21.53
CA ASP A 99 16.11 -18.13 -22.91
C ASP A 99 14.96 -19.06 -23.32
N CYS A 100 14.55 -19.94 -22.41
CA CYS A 100 13.38 -20.79 -22.58
C CYS A 100 12.09 -19.96 -22.81
N LEU A 101 11.90 -18.86 -22.08
CA LEU A 101 10.73 -17.98 -22.19
C LEU A 101 10.77 -16.98 -23.35
N GLN A 102 11.88 -16.90 -24.09
CA GLN A 102 11.92 -16.18 -25.37
C GLN A 102 11.09 -16.90 -26.44
N ASP A 103 10.90 -18.23 -26.31
CA ASP A 103 9.93 -18.95 -27.11
C ASP A 103 8.50 -18.58 -26.66
N SER A 104 7.82 -17.82 -27.51
CA SER A 104 6.44 -17.35 -27.28
C SER A 104 5.46 -18.46 -26.92
N LYS A 105 5.71 -19.72 -27.31
CA LYS A 105 4.83 -20.86 -27.03
C LYS A 105 4.91 -21.32 -25.57
N LYS A 106 6.02 -21.11 -24.88
CA LYS A 106 6.21 -21.59 -23.51
C LYS A 106 5.53 -20.68 -22.51
N MET A 107 4.78 -21.27 -21.58
CA MET A 107 4.10 -20.54 -20.52
C MET A 107 5.02 -20.37 -19.30
N PRO A 108 5.16 -19.16 -18.73
CA PRO A 108 5.98 -18.92 -17.53
C PRO A 108 5.63 -19.83 -16.36
N PHE A 109 4.34 -20.16 -16.22
CA PHE A 109 3.84 -21.05 -15.19
C PHE A 109 4.40 -22.48 -15.30
N ASP A 110 4.36 -23.07 -16.50
CA ASP A 110 4.83 -24.44 -16.72
C ASP A 110 6.36 -24.52 -16.59
N THR A 111 7.07 -23.50 -17.09
CA THR A 111 8.53 -23.39 -16.95
C THR A 111 8.93 -23.30 -15.47
N LEU A 112 8.23 -22.48 -14.68
CA LEU A 112 8.51 -22.38 -13.24
C LEU A 112 8.24 -23.70 -12.52
N LYS A 113 7.13 -24.38 -12.81
CA LYS A 113 6.82 -25.70 -12.23
C LYS A 113 7.88 -26.75 -12.55
N ALA A 114 8.33 -26.78 -13.81
CA ALA A 114 9.40 -27.68 -14.21
C ALA A 114 10.69 -27.40 -13.44
N ALA A 115 11.08 -26.12 -13.33
CA ALA A 115 12.28 -25.72 -12.58
C ALA A 115 12.17 -26.05 -11.08
N LEU A 116 10.98 -25.87 -10.48
CA LEU A 116 10.74 -26.23 -9.07
C LEU A 116 10.85 -27.74 -8.83
N THR A 117 10.47 -28.55 -9.82
CA THR A 117 10.57 -30.01 -9.76
C THR A 117 12.02 -30.48 -9.81
N THR A 118 12.89 -29.73 -10.49
CA THR A 118 14.33 -30.02 -10.59
C THR A 118 15.17 -29.38 -9.47
N GLU A 119 14.53 -28.78 -8.45
CA GLU A 119 15.17 -28.08 -7.33
C GLU A 119 16.18 -26.99 -7.75
N SER A 120 16.06 -26.48 -8.97
CA SER A 120 17.02 -25.53 -9.56
C SER A 120 16.52 -24.08 -9.51
N VAL A 121 15.57 -23.76 -8.62
CA VAL A 121 14.91 -22.45 -8.57
C VAL A 121 15.55 -21.57 -7.52
N ASP A 122 15.96 -20.39 -7.97
CA ASP A 122 16.36 -19.28 -7.13
C ASP A 122 15.42 -18.08 -7.29
N LEU A 123 15.66 -17.02 -6.52
CA LEU A 123 14.83 -15.81 -6.57
C LEU A 123 14.87 -15.12 -7.94
N ALA A 124 16.00 -15.21 -8.65
CA ALA A 124 16.14 -14.66 -10.00
C ALA A 124 15.26 -15.41 -11.02
N THR A 125 15.15 -16.73 -10.89
CA THR A 125 14.25 -17.56 -11.71
C THR A 125 12.78 -17.17 -11.49
N ILE A 126 12.37 -16.95 -10.24
CA ILE A 126 11.03 -16.48 -9.89
C ILE A 126 10.76 -15.10 -10.49
N GLU A 127 11.71 -14.17 -10.37
CA GLU A 127 11.61 -12.82 -10.94
C GLU A 127 11.40 -12.85 -12.46
N VAL A 128 12.20 -13.63 -13.19
CA VAL A 128 12.09 -13.78 -14.65
C VAL A 128 10.72 -14.35 -15.03
N CYS A 129 10.25 -15.38 -14.33
CA CYS A 129 8.94 -15.97 -14.61
C CYS A 129 7.79 -14.99 -14.32
N LEU A 130 7.86 -14.25 -13.22
CA LEU A 130 6.87 -13.24 -12.86
C LEU A 130 6.84 -12.08 -13.86
N ASP A 131 7.99 -11.57 -14.28
CA ASP A 131 8.08 -10.49 -15.28
C ASP A 131 7.42 -10.92 -16.59
N HIS A 132 7.82 -12.07 -17.14
CA HIS A 132 7.23 -12.59 -18.37
C HIS A 132 5.73 -12.87 -18.23
N HIS A 133 5.27 -13.39 -17.09
CA HIS A 133 3.85 -13.61 -16.84
C HIS A 133 3.09 -12.28 -16.80
N PHE A 134 3.61 -11.29 -16.09
CA PHE A 134 3.00 -9.96 -15.97
C PHE A 134 2.95 -9.23 -17.32
N GLN A 135 4.02 -9.29 -18.12
CA GLN A 135 4.03 -8.71 -19.47
C GLN A 135 3.00 -9.35 -20.39
N ARG A 136 2.77 -10.67 -20.28
CA ARG A 136 1.68 -11.35 -21.00
C ARG A 136 0.33 -10.90 -20.50
N LEU A 137 0.15 -10.84 -19.18
CA LEU A 137 -1.07 -10.38 -18.53
C LEU A 137 -1.48 -8.97 -18.95
N GLN A 138 -0.52 -8.05 -19.13
CA GLN A 138 -0.75 -6.70 -19.62
C GLN A 138 -1.32 -6.64 -21.05
N ARG A 139 -1.11 -7.69 -21.85
CA ARG A 139 -1.65 -7.80 -23.22
C ARG A 139 -3.03 -8.46 -23.25
N VAL A 140 -3.46 -9.08 -22.15
CA VAL A 140 -4.77 -9.72 -22.04
C VAL A 140 -5.83 -8.63 -21.80
N PRO A 141 -6.96 -8.65 -22.52
CA PRO A 141 -8.08 -7.75 -22.23
C PRO A 141 -8.55 -7.93 -20.78
N LYS A 142 -8.86 -6.83 -20.08
CA LYS A 142 -9.26 -6.86 -18.66
C LYS A 142 -10.39 -7.85 -18.35
N SER A 143 -11.36 -7.96 -19.25
CA SER A 143 -12.49 -8.91 -19.12
C SER A 143 -12.07 -10.39 -19.11
N GLN A 144 -10.89 -10.71 -19.65
CA GLN A 144 -10.34 -12.07 -19.73
C GLN A 144 -9.20 -12.31 -18.73
N THR A 145 -8.80 -11.27 -17.99
CA THR A 145 -7.68 -11.33 -17.03
C THR A 145 -7.91 -12.38 -15.96
N SER A 146 -9.15 -12.49 -15.43
CA SER A 146 -9.47 -13.50 -14.42
C SER A 146 -9.33 -14.93 -14.97
N ASP A 147 -9.89 -15.20 -16.15
CA ASP A 147 -9.80 -16.51 -16.80
C ASP A 147 -8.36 -16.90 -17.14
N PHE A 148 -7.56 -15.93 -17.60
CA PHE A 148 -6.14 -16.15 -17.90
C PHE A 148 -5.36 -16.57 -16.64
N VAL A 149 -5.57 -15.85 -15.54
CA VAL A 149 -4.89 -16.12 -14.27
C VAL A 149 -5.35 -17.45 -13.67
N GLN A 150 -6.63 -17.81 -13.77
CA GLN A 150 -7.12 -19.11 -13.30
C GLN A 150 -6.49 -20.29 -14.06
N LYS A 151 -6.21 -20.13 -15.36
CA LYS A 151 -5.51 -21.15 -16.15
C LYS A 151 -4.03 -21.27 -15.82
N CYS A 152 -3.44 -20.21 -15.25
CA CYS A 152 -2.00 -20.13 -14.98
C CYS A 152 -1.74 -19.50 -13.60
N PRO A 153 -2.08 -20.21 -12.49
CA PRO A 153 -2.01 -19.68 -11.13
C PRO A 153 -0.56 -19.61 -10.60
N ILE A 154 0.23 -18.73 -11.21
CA ILE A 154 1.66 -18.60 -10.93
C ILE A 154 1.94 -18.08 -9.52
N ALA A 155 1.09 -17.20 -8.99
CA ALA A 155 1.26 -16.66 -7.65
C ALA A 155 1.09 -17.76 -6.60
N GLY A 156 0.11 -18.65 -6.74
CA GLY A 156 -0.09 -19.78 -5.83
C GLY A 156 1.15 -20.66 -5.72
N VAL A 157 1.79 -20.96 -6.85
CA VAL A 157 3.03 -21.76 -6.90
C VAL A 157 4.20 -21.02 -6.23
N ILE A 158 4.37 -19.73 -6.53
CA ILE A 158 5.47 -18.93 -5.96
C ILE A 158 5.27 -18.72 -4.47
N VAL A 159 4.04 -18.42 -4.04
CA VAL A 159 3.70 -18.26 -2.62
C VAL A 159 3.94 -19.57 -1.90
N GLU A 160 3.50 -20.72 -2.42
CA GLU A 160 3.79 -22.01 -1.78
C GLU A 160 5.29 -22.24 -1.62
N TYR A 161 6.08 -21.93 -2.65
CA TYR A 161 7.54 -22.06 -2.60
C TYR A 161 8.16 -21.14 -1.54
N LEU A 162 7.89 -19.83 -1.62
CA LEU A 162 8.51 -18.86 -0.74
C LEU A 162 8.05 -19.02 0.72
N LEU A 163 6.84 -19.53 0.97
CA LEU A 163 6.38 -19.80 2.34
C LEU A 163 7.15 -20.94 3.01
N ARG A 164 7.78 -21.85 2.25
CA ARG A 164 8.60 -22.94 2.80
C ARG A 164 9.91 -22.44 3.40
N ASP A 165 10.41 -21.30 2.92
CA ASP A 165 11.68 -20.71 3.33
C ASP A 165 11.52 -19.22 3.62
N ASN A 166 11.54 -18.89 4.91
CA ASN A 166 11.43 -17.52 5.41
C ASN A 166 12.52 -16.60 4.86
N ASP A 167 13.75 -17.10 4.70
CA ASP A 167 14.87 -16.29 4.23
C ASP A 167 14.72 -15.99 2.74
N ALA A 168 14.25 -16.96 1.95
CA ALA A 168 13.88 -16.74 0.56
C ALA A 168 12.75 -15.70 0.42
N TRP A 169 11.68 -15.80 1.24
CA TRP A 169 10.60 -14.82 1.25
C TRP A 169 11.10 -13.41 1.56
N LEU A 170 11.88 -13.25 2.65
CA LEU A 170 12.41 -11.96 3.04
C LEU A 170 13.38 -11.40 2.00
N GLY A 171 14.26 -12.25 1.48
CA GLY A 171 15.17 -11.91 0.40
C GLY A 171 14.41 -11.39 -0.81
N PHE A 172 13.34 -12.06 -1.21
CA PHE A 172 12.48 -11.65 -2.32
C PHE A 172 11.81 -10.29 -2.03
N VAL A 173 11.16 -10.14 -0.87
CA VAL A 173 10.43 -8.91 -0.53
C VAL A 173 11.34 -7.69 -0.44
N MET A 174 12.55 -7.88 0.09
CA MET A 174 13.49 -6.79 0.34
C MET A 174 14.31 -6.40 -0.89
N SER A 175 14.62 -7.35 -1.79
CA SER A 175 15.50 -7.09 -2.93
C SER A 175 14.78 -6.83 -4.25
N LYS A 176 13.54 -7.31 -4.44
CA LYS A 176 12.84 -7.30 -5.73
C LYS A 176 11.53 -6.51 -5.69
N ARG A 177 11.60 -5.19 -5.55
CA ARG A 177 10.42 -4.33 -5.28
C ARG A 177 9.31 -4.47 -6.34
N GLU A 178 9.66 -4.43 -7.62
CA GLU A 178 8.69 -4.59 -8.71
C GLU A 178 8.14 -6.02 -8.78
N SER A 179 8.98 -7.05 -8.62
CA SER A 179 8.51 -8.44 -8.60
C SER A 179 7.56 -8.72 -7.44
N VAL A 180 7.74 -8.09 -6.29
CA VAL A 180 6.80 -8.17 -5.16
C VAL A 180 5.45 -7.56 -5.53
N PHE A 181 5.45 -6.45 -6.27
CA PHE A 181 4.21 -5.88 -6.79
C PHE A 181 3.55 -6.83 -7.79
N TRP A 182 4.29 -7.41 -8.75
CA TRP A 182 3.73 -8.36 -9.71
C TRP A 182 3.16 -9.61 -9.03
N LEU A 183 3.87 -10.15 -8.05
CA LEU A 183 3.39 -11.27 -7.23
C LEU A 183 2.11 -10.90 -6.49
N SER A 184 2.07 -9.72 -5.87
CA SER A 184 0.88 -9.23 -5.16
C SER A 184 -0.31 -9.06 -6.11
N TYR A 185 -0.06 -8.56 -7.32
CA TYR A 185 -1.09 -8.39 -8.34
C TYR A 185 -1.66 -9.72 -8.82
N CYS A 186 -0.80 -10.68 -9.18
CA CYS A 186 -1.24 -12.02 -9.57
C CYS A 186 -1.98 -12.71 -8.42
N ALA A 187 -1.47 -12.63 -7.18
CA ALA A 187 -2.10 -13.20 -6.00
C ALA A 187 -3.50 -12.63 -5.73
N VAL A 188 -3.70 -11.32 -5.90
CA VAL A 188 -5.02 -10.67 -5.78
C VAL A 188 -5.99 -11.14 -6.88
N LEU A 189 -5.49 -11.42 -8.09
CA LEU A 189 -6.30 -12.00 -9.18
C LEU A 189 -6.63 -13.48 -8.94
N GLU A 190 -5.73 -14.22 -8.30
CA GLU A 190 -5.90 -15.63 -7.90
C GLU A 190 -6.73 -15.81 -6.61
N GLY A 191 -7.14 -14.73 -5.94
CA GLY A 191 -7.91 -14.80 -4.69
C GLY A 191 -7.06 -15.18 -3.46
N LEU A 192 -5.75 -15.02 -3.53
CA LEU A 192 -4.79 -15.39 -2.47
C LEU A 192 -4.49 -14.24 -1.50
N GLN A 193 -5.20 -13.11 -1.58
CA GLN A 193 -4.90 -11.94 -0.75
C GLN A 193 -4.97 -12.22 0.75
N ASP A 194 -5.93 -13.04 1.20
CA ASP A 194 -6.10 -13.33 2.63
C ASP A 194 -4.94 -14.17 3.18
N ILE A 195 -4.43 -15.09 2.37
CA ILE A 195 -3.23 -15.88 2.67
C ILE A 195 -2.01 -14.96 2.84
N LEU A 196 -1.85 -14.00 1.92
CA LEU A 196 -0.76 -13.03 1.99
C LEU A 196 -0.89 -12.09 3.20
N LEU A 197 -2.11 -11.66 3.54
CA LEU A 197 -2.36 -10.81 4.71
C LEU A 197 -2.14 -11.57 6.02
N ASP A 198 -2.47 -12.86 6.08
CA ASP A 198 -2.12 -13.70 7.23
C ASP A 198 -0.62 -13.89 7.34
N TRP A 199 0.11 -13.96 6.23
CA TRP A 199 1.57 -14.02 6.25
C TRP A 199 2.24 -12.77 6.80
N VAL A 200 1.66 -11.58 6.58
CA VAL A 200 2.14 -10.33 7.23
C VAL A 200 2.15 -10.46 8.75
N LYS A 201 1.27 -11.30 9.32
CA LYS A 201 1.14 -11.53 10.76
C LYS A 201 2.11 -12.58 11.28
N VAL A 202 2.77 -13.35 10.41
CA VAL A 202 3.74 -14.37 10.82
C VAL A 202 5.00 -13.69 11.34
N ASP A 203 5.43 -14.12 12.51
CA ASP A 203 6.73 -13.75 13.05
C ASP A 203 7.81 -14.55 12.32
N VAL A 204 8.73 -13.82 11.70
CA VAL A 204 9.88 -14.40 11.02
C VAL A 204 11.03 -14.36 12.01
N ASP A 205 11.83 -15.44 12.08
CA ASP A 205 12.99 -15.50 12.97
C ASP A 205 13.90 -14.29 12.70
N ALA A 206 13.82 -13.34 13.61
CA ALA A 206 14.41 -12.03 13.43
C ALA A 206 15.91 -12.07 13.72
N THR A 207 16.48 -13.14 14.26
CA THR A 207 17.87 -13.14 14.71
C THR A 207 18.86 -12.97 13.55
N ASN A 208 18.73 -13.77 12.49
CA ASN A 208 19.57 -13.65 11.30
C ASN A 208 19.15 -12.48 10.41
N ALA A 209 17.85 -12.31 10.18
CA ALA A 209 17.36 -11.25 9.30
C ALA A 209 17.59 -9.83 9.86
N ARG A 210 17.55 -9.63 11.20
CA ARG A 210 17.87 -8.34 11.80
C ARG A 210 19.36 -8.00 11.71
N ARG A 211 20.24 -9.01 11.71
CA ARG A 211 21.68 -8.79 11.42
C ARG A 211 21.89 -8.35 9.96
N SER A 212 21.19 -8.97 9.02
CA SER A 212 21.35 -8.69 7.58
C SER A 212 20.69 -7.38 7.14
N PHE A 213 19.51 -7.03 7.67
CA PHE A 213 18.71 -5.89 7.21
C PHE A 213 18.66 -4.71 8.21
N GLY A 214 19.18 -4.89 9.42
CA GLY A 214 19.21 -3.85 10.46
C GLY A 214 17.80 -3.40 10.90
N PRO A 215 17.63 -2.13 11.33
CA PRO A 215 16.32 -1.60 11.78
C PRO A 215 15.26 -1.57 10.67
N LYS A 216 15.66 -1.75 9.39
CA LYS A 216 14.76 -1.81 8.25
C LYS A 216 13.98 -3.13 8.18
N PHE A 217 14.32 -4.12 8.99
CA PHE A 217 13.67 -5.43 9.01
C PHE A 217 12.15 -5.33 9.16
N PHE A 218 11.59 -4.39 9.93
CA PHE A 218 10.13 -4.31 10.10
C PHE A 218 9.40 -3.61 8.93
N ILE A 219 10.14 -2.99 8.01
CA ILE A 219 9.57 -2.17 6.93
C ILE A 219 8.93 -3.06 5.84
N TRP A 220 9.43 -4.28 5.64
CA TRP A 220 8.96 -5.17 4.58
C TRP A 220 7.46 -5.41 4.64
N ARG A 221 6.90 -5.55 5.85
CA ARG A 221 5.45 -5.77 6.06
C ARG A 221 4.61 -4.60 5.54
N GLY A 222 5.05 -3.38 5.82
CA GLY A 222 4.36 -2.17 5.34
C GLY A 222 4.47 -1.99 3.83
N LEU A 223 5.63 -2.33 3.25
CA LEU A 223 5.81 -2.33 1.79
C LEU A 223 4.98 -3.42 1.10
N PHE A 224 4.91 -4.60 1.70
CA PHE A 224 4.12 -5.69 1.18
C PHE A 224 2.61 -5.39 1.23
N LEU A 225 2.11 -4.84 2.35
CA LEU A 225 0.74 -4.34 2.45
C LEU A 225 0.44 -3.28 1.37
N ARG A 226 1.37 -2.34 1.15
CA ARG A 226 1.25 -1.35 0.08
C ARG A 226 1.09 -2.01 -1.29
N ASN A 227 1.84 -3.06 -1.59
CA ASN A 227 1.77 -3.76 -2.88
C ASN A 227 0.45 -4.52 -3.05
N ILE A 228 -0.08 -5.16 -2.00
CA ILE A 228 -1.42 -5.79 -2.03
C ILE A 228 -2.50 -4.74 -2.33
N ILE A 229 -2.44 -3.59 -1.65
CA ILE A 229 -3.38 -2.49 -1.84
C ILE A 229 -3.27 -1.89 -3.25
N ARG A 230 -2.03 -1.64 -3.72
CA ARG A 230 -1.78 -1.18 -5.10
C ARG A 230 -2.37 -2.16 -6.12
N ALA A 231 -2.22 -3.46 -5.88
CA ALA A 231 -2.77 -4.51 -6.73
C ALA A 231 -4.30 -4.47 -6.77
N GLN A 232 -4.98 -4.32 -5.62
CA GLN A 232 -6.44 -4.21 -5.55
C GLN A 232 -6.95 -2.96 -6.27
N LEU A 233 -6.27 -1.82 -6.11
CA LEU A 233 -6.62 -0.58 -6.82
C LEU A 233 -6.42 -0.72 -8.34
N LEU A 234 -5.43 -1.48 -8.80
CA LEU A 234 -5.22 -1.74 -10.23
C LEU A 234 -6.25 -2.71 -10.81
N ARG A 235 -6.68 -3.71 -10.03
CA ARG A 235 -7.71 -4.70 -10.44
C ARG A 235 -9.07 -4.05 -10.64
N ASN A 236 -9.42 -3.04 -9.84
CA ASN A 236 -10.80 -2.60 -9.75
C ASN A 236 -11.28 -1.83 -10.99
N ASP A 237 -12.01 -2.54 -11.86
CA ASP A 237 -12.65 -1.97 -13.04
C ASP A 237 -13.91 -1.14 -12.72
N GLN A 238 -14.42 -1.24 -11.49
CA GLN A 238 -15.67 -0.60 -11.06
C GLN A 238 -15.49 0.80 -10.45
N VAL A 239 -14.32 1.43 -10.61
CA VAL A 239 -14.13 2.84 -10.17
C VAL A 239 -14.39 2.99 -8.65
N SER A 240 -14.11 1.94 -7.87
CA SER A 240 -14.25 1.89 -6.40
C SER A 240 -12.94 1.50 -5.74
N ALA A 241 -12.66 2.07 -4.57
CA ALA A 241 -11.49 1.74 -3.75
C ALA A 241 -11.85 0.85 -2.55
N ASP A 242 -13.08 0.32 -2.49
CA ASP A 242 -13.61 -0.36 -1.30
C ASP A 242 -12.79 -1.58 -0.89
N ASP A 243 -12.37 -2.42 -1.85
CA ASP A 243 -11.53 -3.61 -1.56
C ASP A 243 -10.21 -3.22 -0.88
N ALA A 244 -9.58 -2.16 -1.36
CA ALA A 244 -8.32 -1.63 -0.83
C ALA A 244 -8.50 -1.04 0.57
N LEU A 245 -9.57 -0.27 0.78
CA LEU A 245 -9.92 0.30 2.07
C LEU A 245 -10.28 -0.78 3.09
N ASN A 246 -11.11 -1.75 2.71
CA ASN A 246 -11.48 -2.88 3.57
C ASN A 246 -10.25 -3.71 3.93
N THR A 247 -9.34 -3.96 2.99
CA THR A 247 -8.09 -4.67 3.26
C THR A 247 -7.24 -3.95 4.31
N LEU A 248 -7.07 -2.63 4.15
CA LEU A 248 -6.37 -1.80 5.13
C LEU A 248 -7.06 -1.87 6.50
N PHE A 249 -8.38 -1.64 6.55
CA PHE A 249 -9.12 -1.60 7.81
C PHE A 249 -9.21 -2.95 8.51
N ASN A 250 -9.35 -4.05 7.77
CA ASN A 250 -9.35 -5.40 8.34
C ASN A 250 -8.03 -5.70 9.06
N LEU A 251 -6.90 -5.26 8.51
CA LEU A 251 -5.60 -5.39 9.17
C LEU A 251 -5.53 -4.53 10.44
N LEU A 252 -5.97 -3.26 10.36
CA LEU A 252 -5.99 -2.35 11.51
C LEU A 252 -6.90 -2.85 12.63
N ASP A 253 -8.09 -3.32 12.29
CA ASP A 253 -9.07 -3.86 13.24
C ASP A 253 -8.56 -5.16 13.87
N SER A 254 -7.90 -6.02 13.09
CA SER A 254 -7.23 -7.22 13.61
C SER A 254 -6.14 -6.86 14.62
N ARG A 255 -5.35 -5.81 14.32
CA ARG A 255 -4.33 -5.29 15.23
C ARG A 255 -4.95 -4.76 16.52
N THR A 256 -5.99 -3.93 16.43
CA THR A 256 -6.68 -3.40 17.61
C THR A 256 -7.29 -4.50 18.46
N LYS A 257 -7.91 -5.52 17.85
CA LYS A 257 -8.43 -6.70 18.58
C LYS A 257 -7.32 -7.45 19.29
N ALA A 258 -6.20 -7.71 18.63
CA ALA A 258 -5.06 -8.40 19.22
C ALA A 258 -4.47 -7.62 20.41
N VAL A 259 -4.33 -6.30 20.29
CA VAL A 259 -3.87 -5.44 21.40
C VAL A 259 -4.82 -5.55 22.60
N ARG A 260 -6.13 -5.43 22.39
CA ARG A 260 -7.12 -5.56 23.48
C ARG A 260 -7.11 -6.93 24.16
N LEU A 261 -6.89 -8.00 23.39
CA LEU A 261 -6.77 -9.35 23.95
C LEU A 261 -5.55 -9.48 24.85
N LEU A 262 -4.43 -8.83 24.51
CA LEU A 262 -3.23 -8.81 25.35
C LEU A 262 -3.41 -7.97 26.60
N GLU A 263 -4.16 -6.86 26.51
CA GLU A 263 -4.50 -6.05 27.68
C GLU A 263 -5.41 -6.83 28.64
N THR A 264 -6.47 -7.44 28.12
CA THR A 264 -7.43 -8.19 28.95
C THR A 264 -6.88 -9.47 29.55
N SER A 265 -5.87 -10.11 28.94
CA SER A 265 -5.27 -11.34 29.46
C SER A 265 -4.35 -11.13 30.67
N GLY A 266 -4.17 -9.88 31.14
CA GLY A 266 -3.30 -9.57 32.28
C GLY A 266 -1.80 -9.80 31.98
N GLN A 267 -1.44 -10.15 30.74
CA GLN A 267 -0.05 -10.24 30.26
C GLN A 267 0.57 -8.86 30.02
N HIS A 268 0.18 -7.87 30.83
CA HIS A 268 0.63 -6.47 30.74
C HIS A 268 2.11 -6.25 31.05
N THR A 269 2.81 -7.28 31.54
CA THR A 269 4.20 -7.17 32.00
C THR A 269 5.04 -8.33 31.48
N LEU A 270 4.89 -8.71 30.22
CA LEU A 270 6.02 -9.34 29.56
C LEU A 270 7.00 -8.20 29.27
N PRO A 271 8.14 -8.09 29.99
CA PRO A 271 9.09 -7.03 29.76
C PRO A 271 9.46 -7.06 28.28
N LEU A 272 9.18 -5.96 27.57
CA LEU A 272 9.60 -5.73 26.18
C LEU A 272 11.12 -5.91 26.00
N ASP A 273 11.86 -5.94 27.11
CA ASP A 273 13.30 -6.11 27.19
C ASP A 273 13.76 -7.58 27.16
N GLU A 274 12.86 -8.56 27.31
CA GLU A 274 13.22 -9.97 27.11
C GLU A 274 13.17 -10.33 25.61
N PRO A 275 14.32 -10.61 24.98
CA PRO A 275 14.40 -10.82 23.52
C PRO A 275 13.60 -12.03 23.01
N GLY A 276 13.16 -12.93 23.89
CA GLY A 276 12.31 -14.08 23.54
C GLY A 276 10.82 -13.76 23.43
N THR A 277 10.34 -12.71 24.10
CA THR A 277 8.90 -12.44 24.26
C THR A 277 8.33 -11.54 23.17
N MET A 278 9.19 -10.87 22.41
CA MET A 278 8.80 -10.13 21.21
C MET A 278 8.46 -11.02 20.00
N ILE A 279 8.74 -12.33 20.06
CA ILE A 279 8.65 -13.24 18.90
C ILE A 279 7.20 -13.55 18.49
N GLY A 280 6.18 -13.07 19.21
CA GLY A 280 4.76 -13.27 18.85
C GLY A 280 3.98 -12.02 18.43
N LEU A 281 4.58 -10.83 18.55
CA LEU A 281 3.88 -9.54 18.49
C LEU A 281 4.50 -8.56 17.49
N GLN A 282 5.48 -8.98 16.70
CA GLN A 282 6.19 -8.05 15.81
C GLN A 282 5.25 -7.48 14.74
N TRP A 283 4.25 -8.24 14.31
CA TRP A 283 3.27 -7.76 13.36
C TRP A 283 2.38 -6.63 13.91
N LEU A 284 2.28 -6.47 15.24
CA LEU A 284 1.63 -5.30 15.84
C LEU A 284 2.41 -4.00 15.60
N THR A 285 3.64 -4.08 15.09
CA THR A 285 4.46 -2.92 14.73
C THR A 285 4.40 -2.59 13.24
N VAL A 286 3.57 -3.29 12.46
CA VAL A 286 3.42 -3.04 11.01
C VAL A 286 3.02 -1.59 10.75
N SER A 287 3.89 -0.89 10.02
CA SER A 287 3.56 0.44 9.51
C SER A 287 2.58 0.29 8.35
N HIS A 288 1.34 0.72 8.56
CA HIS A 288 0.31 0.81 7.53
C HIS A 288 0.46 2.08 6.66
N TRP A 289 1.42 2.94 6.98
CA TRP A 289 1.59 4.23 6.32
C TRP A 289 1.91 4.14 4.82
N PRO A 290 2.80 3.24 4.35
CA PRO A 290 3.09 3.14 2.92
C PRO A 290 1.83 2.82 2.10
N ALA A 291 0.98 1.96 2.66
CA ALA A 291 -0.35 1.62 2.15
C ALA A 291 -1.32 2.82 2.16
N THR A 292 -1.32 3.58 3.25
CA THR A 292 -2.15 4.78 3.42
C THR A 292 -1.78 5.86 2.40
N ILE A 293 -0.49 6.08 2.15
CA ILE A 293 -0.01 7.00 1.11
C ILE A 293 -0.41 6.54 -0.29
N GLU A 294 -0.28 5.24 -0.57
CA GLU A 294 -0.69 4.69 -1.86
C GLU A 294 -2.18 4.92 -2.13
N ILE A 295 -3.06 4.57 -1.17
CA ILE A 295 -4.50 4.85 -1.29
C ILE A 295 -4.74 6.35 -1.46
N SER A 296 -4.12 7.19 -0.66
CA SER A 296 -4.29 8.65 -0.75
C SER A 296 -3.94 9.16 -2.15
N ASN A 297 -2.79 8.75 -2.69
CA ASN A 297 -2.36 9.15 -4.03
C ASN A 297 -3.35 8.68 -5.09
N GLN A 298 -3.81 7.42 -5.01
CA GLN A 298 -4.78 6.88 -5.96
C GLN A 298 -6.11 7.64 -5.86
N LEU A 299 -6.65 7.83 -4.65
CA LEU A 299 -7.91 8.56 -4.41
C LEU A 299 -7.87 10.00 -4.91
N VAL A 300 -6.73 10.68 -4.79
CA VAL A 300 -6.56 12.08 -5.23
C VAL A 300 -6.42 12.22 -6.75
N LEU A 301 -5.75 11.25 -7.39
CA LEU A 301 -5.43 11.28 -8.82
C LEU A 301 -6.50 10.63 -9.70
N GLY A 302 -7.16 9.59 -9.21
CA GLY A 302 -8.18 8.84 -9.93
C GLY A 302 -9.59 9.39 -9.78
N SER A 303 -10.52 8.81 -10.53
CA SER A 303 -11.95 8.95 -10.29
C SER A 303 -12.38 7.72 -9.50
N TRP A 304 -12.88 7.89 -8.27
CA TRP A 304 -13.28 6.79 -7.39
C TRP A 304 -14.71 6.99 -6.89
N ARG A 305 -15.60 7.33 -7.83
CA ARG A 305 -16.99 7.71 -7.52
C ARG A 305 -17.82 6.55 -6.95
N GLY A 306 -17.40 5.31 -7.19
CA GLY A 306 -18.06 4.11 -6.67
C GLY A 306 -17.63 3.72 -5.27
N THR A 307 -16.66 4.41 -4.66
CA THR A 307 -16.20 4.12 -3.29
C THR A 307 -17.28 4.48 -2.27
N SER A 308 -17.53 3.61 -1.29
CA SER A 308 -18.43 3.86 -0.17
C SER A 308 -18.03 5.16 0.56
N PRO A 309 -18.97 6.11 0.74
CA PRO A 309 -18.74 7.32 1.53
C PRO A 309 -18.27 7.02 2.95
N GLU A 310 -18.80 5.97 3.58
CA GLU A 310 -18.48 5.59 4.95
C GLU A 310 -17.04 5.07 5.07
N LEU A 311 -16.59 4.25 4.12
CA LEU A 311 -15.19 3.81 4.06
C LEU A 311 -14.25 4.98 3.77
N TYR A 312 -14.67 5.91 2.91
CA TYR A 312 -13.90 7.10 2.55
C TYR A 312 -13.74 8.05 3.75
N ASP A 313 -14.82 8.33 4.49
CA ASP A 313 -14.80 9.16 5.70
C ASP A 313 -13.91 8.53 6.78
N ARG A 314 -14.08 7.22 7.02
CA ARG A 314 -13.21 6.46 7.95
C ARG A 314 -11.73 6.56 7.54
N PHE A 315 -11.45 6.61 6.24
CA PHE A 315 -10.08 6.74 5.73
C PHE A 315 -9.52 8.14 5.95
N ILE A 316 -10.31 9.19 5.72
CA ILE A 316 -9.93 10.56 6.07
C ILE A 316 -9.57 10.65 7.56
N ASP A 317 -10.42 10.10 8.44
CA ASP A 317 -10.19 10.11 9.89
C ASP A 317 -8.89 9.41 10.27
N LEU A 318 -8.58 8.28 9.62
CA LEU A 318 -7.32 7.57 9.82
C LEU A 318 -6.13 8.46 9.45
N VAL A 319 -6.17 9.12 8.29
CA VAL A 319 -5.09 10.02 7.85
C VAL A 319 -4.93 11.20 8.81
N GLN A 320 -6.03 11.79 9.28
CA GLN A 320 -6.01 12.93 10.22
C GLN A 320 -5.39 12.57 11.57
N LYS A 321 -5.70 11.38 12.10
CA LYS A 321 -5.17 10.90 13.38
C LYS A 321 -3.68 10.54 13.33
N TYR A 322 -3.12 10.39 12.14
CA TYR A 322 -1.71 10.05 12.00
C TYR A 322 -0.83 11.23 12.43
N THR A 323 -0.08 11.07 13.52
CA THR A 323 0.82 12.11 14.04
C THR A 323 2.17 12.02 13.34
N TRP A 324 2.45 12.96 12.44
CA TRP A 324 3.75 13.03 11.79
C TRP A 324 4.63 14.05 12.51
N LYS A 325 5.70 13.60 13.17
CA LYS A 325 6.66 14.51 13.84
C LYS A 325 7.27 15.54 12.88
N SER A 326 7.34 15.24 11.57
CA SER A 326 8.09 16.06 10.61
C SER A 326 7.25 16.78 9.54
N SER A 327 5.92 16.62 9.44
CA SER A 327 5.13 17.45 8.50
C SER A 327 3.61 17.41 8.72
N GLN A 328 3.14 18.10 9.76
CA GLN A 328 1.72 18.41 9.99
C GLN A 328 1.03 18.93 8.71
N ASP A 329 1.70 19.84 8.00
CA ASP A 329 1.21 20.46 6.78
C ASP A 329 1.05 19.47 5.60
N VAL A 330 1.89 18.44 5.46
CA VAL A 330 1.74 17.43 4.38
C VAL A 330 0.53 16.54 4.65
N ARG A 331 0.32 16.16 5.92
CA ARG A 331 -0.89 15.44 6.31
C ARG A 331 -2.13 16.28 6.02
N ASP A 332 -2.13 17.55 6.43
CA ASP A 332 -3.26 18.45 6.21
C ASP A 332 -3.53 18.65 4.71
N LEU A 333 -2.48 18.67 3.87
CA LEU A 333 -2.63 18.67 2.42
C LEU A 333 -3.31 17.43 1.89
N ILE A 334 -2.86 16.23 2.30
CA ILE A 334 -3.48 14.97 1.88
C ILE A 334 -4.95 14.95 2.28
N VAL A 335 -5.27 15.29 3.53
CA VAL A 335 -6.64 15.38 4.04
C VAL A 335 -7.46 16.36 3.22
N ALA A 336 -6.93 17.55 2.93
CA ALA A 336 -7.61 18.54 2.12
C ALA A 336 -7.88 18.05 0.69
N GLN A 337 -6.93 17.35 0.07
CA GLN A 337 -7.09 16.75 -1.25
C GLN A 337 -8.14 15.61 -1.24
N LEU A 338 -8.16 14.80 -0.19
CA LEU A 338 -9.16 13.74 -0.02
C LEU A 338 -10.57 14.33 0.09
N HIS A 339 -10.76 15.40 0.87
CA HIS A 339 -12.05 16.10 0.95
C HIS A 339 -12.49 16.69 -0.39
N LEU A 340 -11.57 17.20 -1.21
CA LEU A 340 -11.90 17.66 -2.57
C LEU A 340 -12.40 16.53 -3.47
N GLN A 341 -11.97 15.29 -3.24
CA GLN A 341 -12.31 14.11 -4.05
C GLN A 341 -13.37 13.21 -3.42
N HIS A 342 -13.93 13.61 -2.27
CA HIS A 342 -14.95 12.81 -1.59
C HIS A 342 -16.12 12.46 -2.54
N PRO A 343 -16.57 11.19 -2.59
CA PRO A 343 -17.53 10.72 -3.61
C PRO A 343 -18.88 11.44 -3.58
N THR A 344 -19.44 11.72 -2.40
CA THR A 344 -20.76 12.36 -2.25
C THR A 344 -20.74 13.79 -1.71
N LYS A 345 -19.70 14.18 -0.94
CA LYS A 345 -19.60 15.48 -0.26
C LYS A 345 -18.27 16.19 -0.56
N PRO A 346 -17.91 16.43 -1.83
CA PRO A 346 -16.66 17.11 -2.16
C PRO A 346 -16.63 18.51 -1.54
N SER A 347 -15.51 18.90 -0.91
CA SER A 347 -15.40 20.15 -0.17
C SER A 347 -14.11 20.91 -0.40
N ALA A 348 -14.22 22.20 -0.75
CA ALA A 348 -13.07 23.09 -0.92
C ALA A 348 -12.55 23.68 0.38
N LYS A 349 -13.37 23.70 1.44
CA LYS A 349 -13.08 24.41 2.70
C LYS A 349 -11.74 23.98 3.34
N PRO A 350 -11.41 22.67 3.47
CA PRO A 350 -10.14 22.26 4.05
C PRO A 350 -8.94 22.76 3.24
N THR A 351 -9.02 22.74 1.91
CA THR A 351 -7.96 23.25 1.03
C THR A 351 -7.80 24.75 1.14
N ILE A 352 -8.91 25.51 1.16
CA ILE A 352 -8.88 26.97 1.33
C ILE A 352 -8.22 27.34 2.66
N SER A 353 -8.62 26.69 3.76
CA SER A 353 -8.06 26.92 5.09
C SER A 353 -6.56 26.64 5.12
N LEU A 354 -6.14 25.48 4.60
CA LEU A 354 -4.74 25.11 4.51
C LEU A 354 -3.95 26.10 3.66
N PHE A 355 -4.44 26.46 2.48
CA PHE A 355 -3.74 27.38 1.58
C PHE A 355 -3.66 28.78 2.16
N ARG A 356 -4.69 29.28 2.85
CA ARG A 356 -4.58 30.55 3.58
C ARG A 356 -3.51 30.51 4.66
N ARG A 357 -3.43 29.40 5.41
CA ARG A 357 -2.37 29.22 6.42
C ARG A 357 -0.99 29.22 5.75
N LEU A 358 -0.81 28.43 4.70
CA LEU A 358 0.48 28.26 4.03
C LEU A 358 0.93 29.53 3.27
N PHE A 359 0.05 30.12 2.47
CA PHE A 359 0.38 31.24 1.57
C PHE A 359 0.04 32.62 2.15
N GLY A 360 -0.60 32.68 3.31
CA GLY A 360 -0.85 33.92 4.04
C GLY A 360 0.26 34.28 5.03
N THR A 361 1.09 33.31 5.42
CA THR A 361 2.14 33.51 6.43
C THR A 361 3.55 33.24 5.93
N LYS A 362 3.72 32.33 4.96
CA LYS A 362 5.05 31.91 4.47
C LYS A 362 5.41 32.62 3.17
N SER A 363 6.70 32.92 2.97
CA SER A 363 7.23 33.40 1.70
C SER A 363 7.21 32.30 0.63
N THR A 364 7.28 32.69 -0.65
CA THR A 364 7.36 31.73 -1.77
C THR A 364 8.55 30.78 -1.64
N GLU A 365 9.69 31.27 -1.15
CA GLU A 365 10.91 30.48 -0.92
C GLU A 365 10.71 29.46 0.22
N GLU A 366 10.06 29.86 1.31
CA GLU A 366 9.70 28.95 2.41
C GLU A 366 8.71 27.88 1.95
N ILE A 367 7.79 28.20 1.05
CA ILE A 367 6.87 27.23 0.46
C ILE A 367 7.62 26.22 -0.44
N GLU A 368 8.59 26.70 -1.23
CA GLU A 368 9.43 25.83 -2.05
C GLU A 368 10.32 24.93 -1.18
N HIS A 369 10.85 25.45 -0.06
CA HIS A 369 11.64 24.68 0.90
C HIS A 369 10.78 23.70 1.72
N PHE A 370 9.54 24.09 2.06
CA PHE A 370 8.55 23.28 2.75
C PHE A 370 8.09 22.08 1.89
N LEU A 371 8.24 22.17 0.57
CA LEU A 371 7.84 21.14 -0.38
C LEU A 371 9.07 20.62 -1.16
N PRO A 372 10.09 20.08 -0.47
CA PRO A 372 11.34 19.66 -1.11
C PRO A 372 11.04 18.46 -2.01
N GLY A 373 10.81 18.75 -3.30
CA GLY A 373 10.26 17.82 -4.29
C GLY A 373 9.33 18.47 -5.32
N ILE A 374 8.94 19.73 -5.13
CA ILE A 374 8.04 20.48 -6.03
C ILE A 374 8.54 20.58 -7.47
N GLY A 375 9.84 20.54 -7.76
CA GLY A 375 10.29 20.42 -9.15
C GLY A 375 9.57 19.31 -9.94
N LYS A 376 9.22 18.20 -9.26
CA LYS A 376 8.37 17.11 -9.78
C LYS A 376 6.93 17.11 -9.23
N ALA A 377 6.67 17.78 -8.09
CA ALA A 377 5.36 17.85 -7.44
C ALA A 377 4.56 19.15 -7.69
N ARG A 378 5.06 20.10 -8.51
CA ARG A 378 4.34 21.33 -8.91
C ARG A 378 2.99 20.99 -9.52
N GLU A 379 2.95 19.95 -10.34
CA GLU A 379 1.76 19.57 -11.08
C GLU A 379 0.61 19.07 -10.18
N PRO A 380 0.82 18.14 -9.22
CA PRO A 380 -0.18 17.81 -8.19
C PRO A 380 -0.73 19.01 -7.41
N PHE A 381 0.15 19.95 -7.01
CA PHE A 381 -0.27 21.17 -6.30
C PHE A 381 -1.14 22.06 -7.19
N ARG A 382 -0.70 22.27 -8.43
CA ARG A 382 -1.44 23.03 -9.46
C ARG A 382 -2.83 22.43 -9.70
N ILE A 383 -2.91 21.11 -9.84
CA ILE A 383 -4.17 20.38 -9.98
C ILE A 383 -5.06 20.59 -8.75
N THR A 384 -4.48 20.60 -7.55
CA THR A 384 -5.21 20.86 -6.30
C THR A 384 -5.81 22.27 -6.26
N PHE A 385 -5.05 23.30 -6.64
CA PHE A 385 -5.56 24.67 -6.78
C PHE A 385 -6.75 24.74 -7.75
N LEU A 386 -6.62 24.11 -8.91
CA LEU A 386 -7.68 24.11 -9.92
C LEU A 386 -8.94 23.37 -9.44
N LYS A 387 -8.77 22.21 -8.81
CA LYS A 387 -9.87 21.43 -8.23
C LYS A 387 -10.56 22.21 -7.12
N ALA A 388 -9.81 22.80 -6.19
CA ALA A 388 -10.34 23.63 -5.11
C ALA A 388 -11.07 24.86 -5.63
N THR A 389 -10.51 25.57 -6.62
CA THR A 389 -11.17 26.74 -7.23
C THR A 389 -12.52 26.37 -7.84
N ARG A 390 -12.58 25.26 -8.59
CA ARG A 390 -13.83 24.79 -9.19
C ARG A 390 -14.84 24.38 -8.12
N GLN A 391 -14.39 23.64 -7.11
CA GLN A 391 -15.26 23.18 -6.04
C GLN A 391 -15.79 24.35 -5.19
N ALA A 392 -14.97 25.35 -4.90
CA ALA A 392 -15.38 26.56 -4.19
C ALA A 392 -16.49 27.30 -4.94
N ARG A 393 -16.39 27.45 -6.27
CA ARG A 393 -17.45 28.02 -7.10
C ARG A 393 -18.73 27.19 -7.05
N ALA A 394 -18.61 25.87 -7.16
CA ALA A 394 -19.76 24.96 -7.08
C ALA A 394 -20.47 25.05 -5.71
N GLN A 395 -19.75 25.41 -4.65
CA GLN A 395 -20.26 25.60 -3.29
C GLN A 395 -20.72 27.05 -3.00
N GLY A 396 -20.74 27.96 -3.99
CA GLY A 396 -21.12 29.37 -3.79
C GLY A 396 -20.07 30.23 -3.07
N LEU A 397 -18.85 29.71 -2.86
CA LEU A 397 -17.74 30.42 -2.20
C LEU A 397 -16.95 31.26 -3.21
N TYR A 398 -17.61 32.26 -3.82
CA TYR A 398 -17.05 33.01 -4.95
C TYR A 398 -15.78 33.80 -4.61
N HIS A 399 -15.74 34.47 -3.45
CA HIS A 399 -14.56 35.21 -3.01
C HIS A 399 -13.35 34.30 -2.78
N ASP A 400 -13.56 33.13 -2.15
CA ASP A 400 -12.51 32.14 -1.94
C ASP A 400 -12.00 31.56 -3.27
N ALA A 401 -12.90 31.33 -4.22
CA ALA A 401 -12.53 30.87 -5.54
C ALA A 401 -11.72 31.91 -6.34
N LEU A 402 -12.05 33.20 -6.22
CA LEU A 402 -11.28 34.28 -6.84
C LEU A 402 -9.86 34.32 -6.25
N TRP A 403 -9.77 34.32 -4.92
CA TRP A 403 -8.49 34.30 -4.20
C TRP A 403 -7.63 33.09 -4.59
N LEU A 404 -8.20 31.88 -4.63
CA LEU A 404 -7.48 30.68 -5.07
C LEU A 404 -6.97 30.81 -6.52
N ALA A 405 -7.75 31.40 -7.42
CA ALA A 405 -7.38 31.58 -8.81
C ALA A 405 -6.25 32.60 -8.98
N GLU A 406 -6.27 33.68 -8.20
CA GLU A 406 -5.21 34.70 -8.15
C GLU A 406 -3.91 34.12 -7.59
N LYS A 407 -3.97 33.44 -6.44
CA LYS A 407 -2.80 32.79 -5.85
C LYS A 407 -2.22 31.72 -6.77
N HIS A 408 -3.06 30.95 -7.45
CA HIS A 408 -2.59 30.00 -8.46
C HIS A 408 -1.84 30.68 -9.62
N ARG A 409 -2.21 31.90 -10.04
CA ARG A 409 -1.46 32.66 -11.06
C ARG A 409 -0.11 33.15 -10.53
N GLU A 410 -0.11 33.68 -9.30
CA GLU A 410 1.09 34.18 -8.62
C GLU A 410 2.13 33.08 -8.41
N ILE A 411 1.71 31.89 -7.96
CA ILE A 411 2.62 30.78 -7.65
C ILE A 411 3.08 30.03 -8.93
N PHE A 412 2.26 30.01 -9.99
CA PHE A 412 2.54 29.26 -11.21
C PHE A 412 2.55 30.13 -12.49
N PRO A 413 3.33 31.24 -12.55
CA PRO A 413 3.24 32.22 -13.63
C PRO A 413 3.59 31.63 -15.00
N ALA A 414 4.61 30.77 -15.06
CA ALA A 414 5.07 30.11 -16.28
C ALA A 414 3.98 29.32 -17.03
N TYR A 415 2.95 28.82 -16.32
CA TYR A 415 1.83 28.11 -16.96
C TYR A 415 0.87 29.06 -17.68
N PHE A 416 0.76 30.31 -17.22
CA PHE A 416 -0.10 31.32 -17.82
C PHE A 416 0.59 32.00 -19.00
N GLU A 417 1.88 32.30 -18.88
CA GLU A 417 2.70 32.87 -19.95
C GLU A 417 2.75 31.96 -21.19
N ARG A 418 2.99 30.65 -21.00
CA ARG A 418 2.97 29.66 -22.11
C ARG A 418 1.62 29.60 -22.82
N LYS A 419 0.52 29.75 -22.07
CA LYS A 419 -0.83 29.72 -22.64
C LYS A 419 -1.15 31.01 -23.41
N ALA A 420 -0.71 32.16 -22.90
CA ALA A 420 -0.80 33.43 -23.61
C ALA A 420 -0.02 33.39 -24.93
N PHE A 421 1.22 32.88 -24.90
CA PHE A 421 2.05 32.71 -26.09
C PHE A 421 1.41 31.79 -27.14
N ARG A 422 0.86 30.64 -26.72
CA ARG A 422 0.13 29.74 -27.65
C ARG A 422 -1.10 30.40 -28.26
N ARG A 423 -1.87 31.16 -27.47
CA ARG A 423 -3.04 31.89 -27.98
C ARG A 423 -2.64 32.97 -28.98
N ALA A 424 -1.60 33.75 -28.70
CA ALA A 424 -1.06 34.75 -29.63
C ALA A 424 -0.59 34.12 -30.95
N LYS A 425 0.09 32.96 -30.88
CA LYS A 425 0.51 32.21 -32.07
C LYS A 425 -0.68 31.73 -32.92
N HIS A 426 -1.77 31.29 -32.28
CA HIS A 426 -2.98 30.85 -33.00
C HIS A 426 -3.88 32.01 -33.48
N SER A 427 -3.89 33.16 -32.81
CA SER A 427 -4.62 34.34 -33.29
C SER A 427 -3.95 34.97 -34.50
N ASN A 428 -2.62 35.01 -34.56
CA ASN A 428 -1.90 35.50 -35.73
C ASN A 428 -2.06 34.56 -36.93
N ALA A 429 -2.09 33.24 -36.70
CA ALA A 429 -2.34 32.26 -37.78
C ALA A 429 -3.76 32.30 -38.38
N ARG A 430 -4.74 32.96 -37.74
CA ARG A 430 -6.11 33.10 -38.27
C ARG A 430 -6.33 34.38 -39.05
N ASN A 431 -5.47 35.39 -38.89
CA ASN A 431 -5.60 36.65 -39.62
C ASN A 431 -4.88 36.64 -40.99
N ASP A 432 -4.10 35.60 -41.30
CA ASP A 432 -3.32 35.50 -42.55
C ASP A 432 -3.78 34.37 -43.50
N ALA A 433 -5.00 33.82 -43.34
CA ALA A 433 -5.56 32.87 -44.31
C ALA A 433 -6.44 33.64 -45.33
N PRO A 434 -5.95 33.92 -46.56
CA PRO A 434 -6.78 34.54 -47.58
C PRO A 434 -7.91 33.59 -47.96
N VAL A 435 -9.14 34.03 -47.69
CA VAL A 435 -10.36 33.44 -48.24
C VAL A 435 -10.31 33.68 -49.75
N PHE A 436 -9.72 32.75 -50.50
CA PHE A 436 -9.89 32.67 -51.94
C PHE A 436 -11.33 32.25 -52.23
N ARG A 437 -12.24 33.22 -52.16
CA ARG A 437 -13.55 33.18 -52.81
C ARG A 437 -13.29 33.31 -54.31
N LYS A 438 -13.10 32.19 -55.01
CA LYS A 438 -13.26 32.14 -56.46
C LYS A 438 -14.73 32.32 -56.79
N GLN A 439 -15.18 33.57 -56.97
CA GLN A 439 -16.28 33.87 -57.86
C GLN A 439 -15.69 34.01 -59.26
N ALA A 440 -16.00 33.07 -60.14
CA ALA A 440 -15.82 33.23 -61.58
C ALA A 440 -17.23 33.19 -62.19
N VAL A 441 -17.72 34.35 -62.63
CA VAL A 441 -18.81 34.48 -63.59
C VAL A 441 -18.40 35.56 -64.58
N ARG A 442 -18.30 35.12 -65.85
CA ARG A 442 -18.26 35.84 -67.14
C ARG A 442 -17.03 36.69 -67.45
#